data_AF-A0A6I1X768-F1
#
_entry.id   AF-A0A6I1X768-F1
#
_cell.length_a   1.000
_cell.length_b   1.000
_cell.length_c   1.000
_cell.angle_alpha   90.00
_cell.angle_beta   90.00
_cell.angle_gamma   90.00
#
_symmetry.space_group_name_H-M   'P 1'
#
loop_
_entity.id
_entity.type
_entity.pdbx_description
1 polymer ?
#
loop_
_entity_poly.entity_id
_entity_poly.type
_entity_poly.pdbx_seq_one_letter_code
_entity_poly.pdbx_strand_id
1 'polypeptide(L)' 'GLEAGMVGINEGIISTEVAPFGGIKESCLGREGSKYGLDDYLELKYLLMGGL' A
#
# COMPACT_ATOMS: atom_id res chain seq x y z
N GLY A 1 9.42 18.79 4.88
CA GLY A 1 8.06 18.21 5.05
C GLY A 1 8.13 17.07 6.04
N LEU A 2 6.99 16.51 6.46
CA LEU A 2 6.96 15.31 7.30
C LEU A 2 7.43 14.10 6.48
N GLU A 3 8.43 13.39 6.99
CA GLU A 3 8.93 12.15 6.39
C GLU A 3 8.31 10.95 7.12
N ALA A 4 7.08 10.62 6.76
CA ALA A 4 6.32 9.53 7.38
C ALA A 4 5.53 8.75 6.32
N GLY A 5 5.29 7.46 6.59
CA GLY A 5 4.44 6.63 5.76
C GLY A 5 2.94 6.84 6.00
N MET A 6 2.57 7.41 7.14
CA MET A 6 1.19 7.71 7.55
C MET A 6 1.19 9.00 8.37
N VAL A 7 0.12 9.80 8.25
CA VAL A 7 -0.05 11.06 9.00
C VAL A 7 -1.48 11.17 9.51
N GLY A 8 -1.65 11.31 10.82
CA GLY A 8 -2.90 11.72 11.45
C GLY A 8 -2.95 13.24 11.63
N ILE A 9 -4.10 13.85 11.39
CA ILE A 9 -4.31 15.31 11.56
C ILE A 9 -5.47 15.50 12.52
N ASN A 10 -5.19 16.10 13.69
CA ASN A 10 -6.15 16.30 14.78
C ASN A 10 -6.82 15.00 15.29
N GLU A 11 -6.23 13.84 14.99
CA GLU A 11 -6.69 12.51 15.39
C GLU A 11 -5.46 11.62 15.68
N GLY A 12 -5.56 10.83 16.76
CA GLY A 12 -4.50 9.93 17.21
C GLY A 12 -4.76 8.45 16.86
N ILE A 13 -6.02 8.07 16.63
CA ILE A 13 -6.41 6.72 16.22
C ILE A 13 -6.66 6.72 14.72
N ILE A 14 -5.64 6.30 13.96
CA ILE A 14 -5.68 6.30 12.49
C ILE A 14 -5.70 4.88 11.87
N SER A 15 -5.77 3.85 12.70
CA SER A 15 -5.78 2.46 12.25
C SER A 15 -7.11 2.11 11.57
N THR A 16 -7.03 1.68 10.31
CA THR A 16 -8.17 1.17 9.54
C THR A 16 -7.68 0.25 8.43
N GLU A 17 -8.47 -0.77 8.12
CA GLU A 17 -8.25 -1.78 7.09
C GLU A 17 -8.32 -1.22 5.67
N VAL A 18 -8.99 -0.08 5.44
CA VAL A 18 -9.16 0.50 4.10
C VAL A 18 -8.06 1.48 3.69
N ALA A 19 -7.20 1.90 4.63
CA ALA A 19 -6.07 2.78 4.37
C ALA A 19 -4.76 1.98 4.28
N PRO A 20 -3.79 2.39 3.43
CA PRO A 20 -2.52 1.70 3.32
C PRO A 20 -1.67 1.94 4.57
N PHE A 21 -1.27 0.87 5.22
CA PHE A 21 -0.37 0.88 6.38
C PHE A 21 1.05 0.56 5.95
N GLY A 22 2.04 1.34 6.41
CA GLY A 22 3.45 1.03 6.16
C GLY A 22 4.42 2.20 6.33
N GLY A 23 5.70 1.87 6.31
CA GLY A 23 6.80 2.79 6.56
C GLY A 23 7.38 3.45 5.31
N ILE A 24 8.40 4.28 5.53
CA ILE A 24 9.31 4.77 4.49
C ILE A 24 10.75 4.62 4.98
N LYS A 25 11.74 4.64 4.08
CA LYS A 25 13.17 4.51 4.40
C LYS A 25 13.47 3.19 5.14
N GLU A 26 14.24 3.26 6.22
CA GLU A 26 14.65 2.10 7.03
C GLU A 26 13.50 1.52 7.88
N SER A 27 12.33 2.17 7.91
CA SER A 27 11.19 1.69 8.69
C SER A 27 10.50 0.48 8.09
N CYS A 28 10.53 0.29 6.76
CA CYS A 28 10.15 -0.91 5.99
C CYS A 28 9.92 -0.58 4.50
N LEU A 29 9.68 -1.62 3.69
CA LEU A 29 9.19 -1.55 2.32
C LEU A 29 7.78 -2.15 2.24
N GLY A 30 7.03 -1.83 1.18
CA GLY A 30 5.68 -2.36 0.95
C GLY A 30 4.58 -1.60 1.71
N ARG A 31 3.34 -2.08 1.55
CA ARG A 31 2.14 -1.56 2.21
C ARG A 31 1.16 -2.69 2.50
N GLU A 32 0.53 -2.63 3.66
CA GLU A 32 -0.52 -3.55 4.09
C GLU A 32 -1.89 -2.85 4.11
N GLY A 33 -2.98 -3.64 4.06
CA GLY A 33 -4.34 -3.11 4.04
C GLY A 33 -4.67 -2.32 2.76
N SER A 34 -5.86 -1.74 2.69
CA SER A 34 -6.42 -1.06 1.52
C SER A 34 -6.42 -1.93 0.24
N LYS A 35 -6.63 -1.29 -0.92
CA LYS A 35 -6.47 -1.94 -2.22
C LYS A 35 -5.03 -2.30 -2.57
N TYR A 36 -4.04 -1.67 -1.91
CA TYR A 36 -2.62 -1.88 -2.19
C TYR A 36 -2.02 -3.07 -1.44
N GLY A 37 -2.68 -3.55 -0.38
CA GLY A 37 -2.16 -4.60 0.49
C GLY A 37 -2.00 -5.96 -0.20
N LEU A 38 -2.65 -6.18 -1.34
CA LEU A 38 -2.49 -7.40 -2.14
C LEU A 38 -1.37 -7.30 -3.18
N ASP A 39 -0.84 -6.10 -3.46
CA ASP A 39 0.15 -5.90 -4.52
C ASP A 39 1.45 -6.66 -4.21
N ASP A 40 1.81 -6.83 -2.94
CA ASP A 40 2.98 -7.61 -2.50
C ASP A 40 2.77 -9.14 -2.62
N TYR A 41 1.54 -9.59 -2.89
CA TYR A 41 1.16 -11.01 -2.98
C TYR A 41 0.70 -11.44 -4.39
N LEU A 42 0.55 -10.49 -5.32
CA LEU A 42 0.09 -10.75 -6.68
C LEU A 42 1.21 -10.50 -7.69
N GLU A 43 1.21 -11.30 -8.76
CA GLU A 43 2.12 -11.11 -9.89
C GLU A 43 1.34 -10.62 -11.10
N LEU A 44 1.77 -9.50 -11.69
CA LEU A 44 1.20 -9.01 -12.94
C LEU A 44 1.62 -9.91 -14.10
N LYS A 45 0.63 -10.52 -14.76
CA LYS A 45 0.83 -11.35 -15.93
C LYS A 45 0.09 -10.79 -17.13
N TYR A 46 0.86 -10.35 -18.11
CA TYR A 46 0.32 -9.93 -19.40
C TYR A 46 -0.02 -11.14 -20.28
N LEU A 47 -1.19 -11.10 -20.92
CA LEU A 47 -1.62 -12.09 -21.90
C LEU A 47 -2.11 -11.37 -23.17
N LEU A 48 -1.51 -11.67 -24.31
CA LEU A 48 -2.00 -11.29 -25.64
C LEU A 48 -2.70 -12.50 -26.25
N MET A 49 -4.02 -12.46 -26.34
CA MET A 49 -4.78 -13.48 -27.04
C MET A 49 -4.88 -13.08 -28.52
N GLY A 50 -4.05 -13.71 -29.36
CA GLY A 50 -4.08 -13.50 -30.81
C GLY A 50 -5.21 -14.28 -31.49
N GLY A 51 -5.50 -13.93 -32.75
CA GLY A 51 -6.46 -14.68 -33.59
C GLY A 51 -7.93 -14.28 -33.45
N LEU A 52 -8.21 -13.04 -33.02
CA LEU A 52 -9.50 -12.35 -33.15
C LEU A 52 -9.49 -11.41 -34.36
#